data_AF-A0A222VS52-F1
#
_entry.id   AF-A0A222VS52-F1
#
_cell.length_a   1.000
_cell.length_b   1.000
_cell.length_c   1.000
_cell.angle_alpha   90.00
_cell.angle_beta   90.00
_cell.angle_gamma   90.00
#
_symmetry.space_group_name_H-M   'P 1'
#
loop_
_entity.id
_entity.type
_entity.pdbx_description
1 polymer ?
#
loop_
_entity_poly.entity_id
_entity_poly.type
_entity_poly.pdbx_seq_one_letter_code
_entity_poly.pdbx_strand_id
1 'polypeptide(L)'
;MAEISWTRRSYEAGVLLIPLEREARSWTGAHADALAGITVAGEALLPAQRRFEPEPVPESGEGRAVSSPLDHAMHGADVVVLFTLDLGAVDREAVTQLGDAARLSGTLLGTIVVSPGARWERPDAHGAMTSIREAADNVVILKDDGFVLAFLHVLRGGPQENARDGLAGVAP
;
A
#
# COMPACT_ATOMS: atom_id res chain seq x y z
N MET A 1 -15.14 11.91 23.02
CA MET A 1 -13.81 12.58 23.09
C MET A 1 -12.79 11.56 22.63
N ALA A 2 -12.20 11.74 21.46
CA ALA A 2 -11.15 10.86 20.96
C ALA A 2 -9.86 11.12 21.78
N GLU A 3 -9.26 10.07 22.32
CA GLU A 3 -7.91 10.13 22.85
C GLU A 3 -6.97 10.53 21.72
N ILE A 4 -6.40 11.72 21.83
CA ILE A 4 -5.32 12.15 20.95
C ILE A 4 -4.08 11.40 21.45
N SER A 5 -3.75 10.25 20.85
CA SER A 5 -2.53 9.52 21.18
C SER A 5 -1.31 10.31 20.66
N TRP A 6 -0.76 11.16 21.52
CA TRP A 6 0.43 11.98 21.30
C TRP A 6 1.75 11.17 21.31
N THR A 7 1.73 9.94 20.82
CA THR A 7 2.88 9.02 20.91
C THR A 7 3.31 8.44 19.57
N ARG A 8 2.88 9.03 18.45
CA ARG A 8 3.51 8.72 17.16
C ARG A 8 4.87 9.40 17.13
N ARG A 9 5.95 8.62 17.12
CA ARG A 9 7.30 9.20 17.02
C ARG A 9 7.46 9.75 15.60
N SER A 10 8.14 10.87 15.43
CA SER A 10 8.28 11.59 14.15
C SER A 10 8.93 10.78 13.02
N TYR A 11 9.46 9.59 13.31
CA TYR A 11 10.09 8.68 12.35
C TYR A 11 9.18 7.51 11.94
N GLU A 12 7.97 7.39 12.49
CA GLU A 12 7.06 6.28 12.19
C GLU A 12 6.10 6.65 11.05
N ALA A 13 6.16 5.92 9.93
CA ALA A 13 5.26 6.11 8.80
C ALA A 13 4.20 4.99 8.72
N GLY A 14 2.98 5.39 8.36
CA GLY A 14 1.83 4.55 8.11
C GLY A 14 1.95 4.07 6.69
N VAL A 15 2.27 2.79 6.53
CA VAL A 15 2.50 2.19 5.21
C VAL A 15 1.24 1.42 4.81
N LEU A 16 0.68 1.76 3.66
CA LEU A 16 -0.33 0.95 2.97
C LEU A 16 0.33 0.16 1.84
N LEU A 17 0.40 -1.16 1.98
CA LEU A 17 0.88 -2.08 0.97
C LEU A 17 -0.27 -2.59 0.10
N ILE A 18 -0.19 -2.40 -1.21
CA ILE A 18 -1.20 -2.84 -2.19
C ILE A 18 -0.61 -3.91 -3.10
N PRO A 19 -0.90 -5.21 -2.86
CA PRO A 19 -0.47 -6.28 -3.75
C PRO A 19 -1.28 -6.27 -5.05
N LEU A 20 -0.61 -6.01 -6.18
CA LEU A 20 -1.26 -5.76 -7.48
C LEU A 20 -1.87 -7.03 -8.09
N GLU A 21 -1.15 -8.14 -8.03
CA GLU A 21 -1.57 -9.42 -8.60
C GLU A 21 -1.69 -10.54 -7.56
N ARG A 22 -2.21 -11.70 -7.99
CA ARG A 22 -2.45 -12.86 -7.13
C ARG A 22 -1.18 -13.36 -6.43
N GLU A 23 -0.03 -13.33 -7.10
CA GLU A 23 1.23 -13.81 -6.53
C GLU A 23 1.70 -12.91 -5.39
N ALA A 24 1.73 -11.59 -5.60
CA ALA A 24 1.95 -10.61 -4.53
C ALA A 24 0.94 -10.79 -3.37
N ARG A 25 -0.34 -11.06 -3.65
CA ARG A 25 -1.35 -11.34 -2.60
C ARG A 25 -1.00 -12.58 -1.79
N SER A 26 -0.72 -13.69 -2.45
CA SER A 26 -0.27 -14.92 -1.78
C SER A 26 0.98 -14.68 -0.93
N TRP A 27 1.94 -13.91 -1.45
CA TRP A 27 3.16 -13.55 -0.73
C TRP A 27 2.85 -12.75 0.54
N THR A 28 2.00 -11.73 0.46
CA THR A 28 1.61 -10.93 1.64
C THR A 28 0.87 -11.77 2.68
N GLY A 29 0.02 -12.71 2.24
CA GLY A 29 -0.67 -13.63 3.14
C GLY A 29 0.29 -14.60 3.85
N ALA A 30 1.29 -15.12 3.15
CA ALA A 30 2.31 -15.99 3.73
C ALA A 30 3.22 -15.26 4.74
N HIS A 31 3.31 -13.93 4.67
CA HIS A 31 4.14 -13.09 5.53
C HIS A 31 3.33 -12.16 6.45
N ALA A 32 2.05 -12.47 6.71
CA ALA A 32 1.16 -11.59 7.47
C ALA A 32 1.73 -11.19 8.84
N ASP A 33 2.33 -12.14 9.57
CA ASP A 33 2.94 -11.88 10.87
C ASP A 33 4.15 -10.93 10.78
N ALA A 34 4.96 -11.06 9.73
CA ALA A 34 6.11 -10.20 9.50
C ALA A 34 5.70 -8.79 9.03
N LEU A 35 4.51 -8.66 8.44
CA LEU A 35 3.93 -7.38 8.04
C LEU A 35 3.17 -6.69 9.18
N ALA A 36 3.25 -7.18 10.42
CA ALA A 36 2.57 -6.59 11.56
C ALA A 36 2.86 -5.08 11.68
N GLY A 37 1.81 -4.26 11.63
CA GLY A 37 1.87 -2.79 11.66
C GLY A 37 2.14 -2.11 10.31
N ILE A 38 2.12 -2.86 9.21
CA ILE A 38 1.91 -2.38 7.85
C ILE A 38 0.47 -2.74 7.47
N THR A 39 -0.28 -1.78 6.95
CA THR A 39 -1.65 -2.05 6.47
C THR A 39 -1.54 -2.71 5.10
N VAL A 40 -2.12 -3.89 4.93
CA VAL A 40 -2.17 -4.57 3.63
C VAL A 40 -3.58 -4.43 3.07
N ALA A 41 -3.69 -3.90 1.84
CA ALA A 41 -4.96 -3.79 1.16
C ALA A 41 -5.56 -5.19 0.88
N GLY A 42 -6.83 -5.37 1.25
CA GLY A 42 -7.56 -6.59 0.96
C GLY A 42 -7.85 -6.76 -0.53
N GLU A 43 -8.06 -7.99 -0.97
CA GLU A 43 -8.35 -8.33 -2.38
C GLU A 43 -9.58 -7.59 -2.95
N ALA A 44 -10.53 -7.24 -2.08
CA ALA A 44 -11.75 -6.55 -2.48
C ALA A 44 -11.56 -5.04 -2.75
N LEU A 45 -10.42 -4.43 -2.41
CA LEU A 45 -10.24 -2.97 -2.49
C LEU A 45 -10.45 -2.45 -3.93
N LEU A 46 -9.71 -2.98 -4.90
CA LEU A 46 -9.80 -2.53 -6.30
C LEU A 46 -11.16 -2.89 -6.95
N PRO A 47 -11.69 -4.11 -6.79
CA PRO A 47 -13.06 -4.41 -7.24
C PRO A 47 -14.13 -3.51 -6.61
N ALA A 48 -14.00 -3.14 -5.34
CA ALA A 48 -14.92 -2.21 -4.68
C ALA A 48 -14.78 -0.80 -5.24
N GLN A 49 -13.55 -0.32 -5.47
CA GLN A 49 -13.29 0.98 -6.08
C GLN A 49 -13.91 1.09 -7.48
N ARG A 50 -13.80 0.05 -8.31
CA ARG A 50 -14.39 0.06 -9.67
C ARG A 50 -15.90 0.11 -9.69
N ARG A 51 -16.55 -0.35 -8.62
CA ARG A 51 -18.02 -0.31 -8.47
C ARG A 51 -18.48 0.92 -7.71
N PHE A 52 -17.56 1.76 -7.26
CA PHE A 52 -17.90 2.97 -6.52
C PHE A 52 -18.44 4.02 -7.48
N GLU A 53 -19.73 4.32 -7.32
CA GLU A 53 -20.39 5.43 -8.00
C GLU A 53 -20.63 6.52 -6.96
N PRO A 54 -19.92 7.66 -7.03
CA PRO A 54 -20.15 8.76 -6.10
C PRO A 54 -21.59 9.27 -6.28
N GLU A 55 -22.32 9.40 -5.18
CA GLU A 55 -23.64 10.02 -5.22
C GLU A 55 -23.50 11.46 -5.76
N PRO A 56 -24.38 11.89 -6.68
CA PRO A 56 -24.35 13.24 -7.18
C PRO A 56 -24.60 14.21 -6.01
N VAL A 57 -23.72 15.20 -5.87
CA VAL A 57 -23.89 16.26 -4.87
C VAL A 57 -25.14 17.06 -5.24
N PRO A 58 -26.19 17.08 -4.41
CA PRO A 58 -27.40 17.83 -4.74
C PRO A 58 -27.09 19.32 -4.84
N GLU A 59 -27.77 20.03 -5.75
CA GLU A 59 -27.58 21.47 -6.00
C GLU A 59 -27.80 22.33 -4.75
N SER A 60 -28.55 21.82 -3.77
CA SER A 60 -28.73 22.45 -2.46
C SER A 60 -27.46 22.54 -1.62
N GLY A 61 -26.39 21.82 -2.00
CA GLY A 61 -25.17 21.68 -1.19
C GLY A 61 -25.37 20.80 0.05
N GLU A 62 -26.57 20.27 0.28
CA GLU A 62 -26.91 19.38 1.38
C GLU A 62 -26.62 17.93 0.98
N GLY A 63 -25.35 17.57 0.90
CA GLY A 63 -24.90 16.21 0.64
C GLY A 63 -23.59 15.92 1.36
N ARG A 64 -23.49 14.75 2.00
CA ARG A 64 -22.21 14.30 2.55
C ARG A 64 -21.45 13.62 1.42
N ALA A 65 -20.34 14.22 1.00
CA ALA A 65 -19.45 13.57 0.05
C ALA A 65 -19.06 12.19 0.60
N VAL A 66 -19.38 11.14 -0.16
CA VAL A 66 -18.97 9.77 0.16
C VAL A 66 -17.56 9.61 -0.39
N SER A 67 -16.59 9.31 0.47
CA SER A 67 -15.23 8.97 0.04
C SER A 67 -15.23 7.59 -0.61
N SER A 68 -14.46 7.42 -1.68
CA SER A 68 -14.33 6.12 -2.31
C SER A 68 -13.60 5.12 -1.39
N PRO A 69 -13.78 3.79 -1.57
CA PRO A 69 -13.04 2.79 -0.82
C PRO A 69 -11.52 3.02 -0.84
N LEU A 70 -10.99 3.46 -1.98
CA LEU A 70 -9.58 3.76 -2.13
C LEU A 70 -9.16 5.01 -1.35
N ASP A 71 -9.96 6.09 -1.41
CA ASP A 71 -9.69 7.30 -0.63
C ASP A 71 -9.65 6.99 0.86
N HIS A 72 -10.59 6.17 1.34
CA HIS A 72 -10.63 5.79 2.74
C HIS A 72 -9.40 4.96 3.16
N ALA A 73 -8.94 4.05 2.29
CA ALA A 73 -7.72 3.28 2.54
C ALA A 73 -6.47 4.17 2.54
N MET A 74 -6.39 5.16 1.64
CA MET A 74 -5.25 6.06 1.51
C MET A 74 -5.18 7.11 2.62
N HIS A 75 -6.32 7.57 3.14
CA HIS A 75 -6.36 8.67 4.13
C HIS A 75 -5.56 8.42 5.41
N GLY A 76 -5.33 7.15 5.77
CA GLY A 76 -4.53 6.77 6.94
C GLY A 76 -3.06 6.46 6.67
N ALA A 77 -2.60 6.56 5.42
CA ALA A 77 -1.24 6.20 5.02
C ALA A 77 -0.42 7.46 4.71
N ASP A 78 0.82 7.53 5.21
CA ASP A 78 1.78 8.55 4.76
C ASP A 78 2.47 8.10 3.46
N VAL A 79 2.56 6.78 3.26
CA VAL A 79 3.15 6.17 2.06
C VAL A 79 2.29 4.99 1.60
N VAL A 80 1.95 4.99 0.33
CA VAL A 80 1.33 3.85 -0.35
C VAL A 80 2.40 3.14 -1.17
N VAL A 81 2.49 1.83 -1.03
CA VAL A 81 3.46 0.99 -1.74
C VAL A 81 2.71 -0.02 -2.58
N LEU A 82 2.83 0.09 -3.90
CA LEU A 82 2.38 -0.95 -4.82
C LEU A 82 3.41 -2.09 -4.82
N PHE A 83 2.95 -3.33 -4.80
CA PHE A 83 3.84 -4.49 -4.74
C PHE A 83 3.47 -5.51 -5.80
N THR A 84 4.48 -5.94 -6.58
CA THR A 84 4.32 -6.92 -7.64
C THR A 84 5.53 -7.83 -7.79
N LEU A 85 5.24 -9.11 -8.04
CA LEU A 85 6.19 -10.17 -8.36
C LEU A 85 6.15 -10.54 -9.86
N ASP A 86 5.06 -10.24 -10.58
CA ASP A 86 4.89 -10.49 -12.02
C ASP A 86 4.23 -9.30 -12.72
N LEU A 87 5.02 -8.50 -13.45
CA LEU A 87 4.53 -7.34 -14.21
C LEU A 87 3.54 -7.71 -15.31
N GLY A 88 3.63 -8.92 -15.89
CA GLY A 88 2.70 -9.36 -16.93
C GLY A 88 1.29 -9.61 -16.40
N ALA A 89 1.14 -9.79 -15.09
CA ALA A 89 -0.14 -9.97 -14.42
C ALA A 89 -0.71 -8.68 -13.80
N VAL A 90 0.00 -7.56 -13.90
CA VAL A 90 -0.41 -6.27 -13.34
C VAL A 90 -1.53 -5.65 -14.19
N ASP A 91 -2.63 -5.30 -13.52
CA ASP A 91 -3.73 -4.55 -14.12
C ASP A 91 -3.35 -3.07 -14.24
N ARG A 92 -3.07 -2.63 -15.47
CA ARG A 92 -2.65 -1.25 -15.78
C ARG A 92 -3.68 -0.20 -15.41
N GLU A 93 -4.96 -0.51 -15.57
CA GLU A 93 -6.04 0.42 -15.23
C GLU A 93 -6.08 0.65 -13.72
N ALA A 94 -5.87 -0.42 -12.93
CA ALA A 94 -5.77 -0.29 -11.48
C ALA A 94 -4.57 0.58 -11.08
N VAL A 95 -3.41 0.43 -11.72
CA VAL A 95 -2.22 1.27 -11.45
C VAL A 95 -2.51 2.74 -11.73
N THR A 96 -3.18 3.06 -12.84
CA THR A 96 -3.59 4.44 -13.15
C THR A 96 -4.53 4.99 -12.09
N GLN A 97 -5.57 4.24 -11.71
CA GLN A 97 -6.53 4.64 -10.66
C GLN A 97 -5.85 4.90 -9.32
N LEU A 98 -4.88 4.05 -8.93
CA LEU A 98 -4.08 4.23 -7.72
C LEU A 98 -3.19 5.47 -7.79
N GLY A 99 -2.56 5.72 -8.96
CA GLY A 99 -1.77 6.92 -9.20
C GLY A 99 -2.59 8.20 -9.06
N ASP A 100 -3.78 8.23 -9.66
CA ASP A 100 -4.66 9.40 -9.61
C ASP A 100 -5.18 9.66 -8.21
N ALA A 101 -5.58 8.61 -7.48
CA ALA A 101 -6.00 8.74 -6.08
C ALA A 101 -4.86 9.22 -5.16
N ALA A 102 -3.64 8.72 -5.35
CA ALA A 102 -2.47 9.18 -4.61
C ALA A 102 -2.19 10.67 -4.85
N ARG A 103 -2.26 11.12 -6.11
CA ARG A 103 -2.09 12.55 -6.45
C ARG A 103 -3.15 13.44 -5.85
N LEU A 104 -4.42 13.03 -5.93
CA LEU A 104 -5.53 13.80 -5.38
C LEU A 104 -5.45 13.92 -3.86
N SER A 105 -4.97 12.87 -3.18
CA SER A 105 -4.77 12.86 -1.73
C SER A 105 -3.45 13.49 -1.27
N GLY A 106 -2.52 13.76 -2.19
CA GLY A 106 -1.16 14.21 -1.86
C GLY A 106 -0.31 13.14 -1.16
N THR A 107 -0.67 11.86 -1.30
CA THR A 107 0.01 10.74 -0.66
C THR A 107 1.18 10.26 -1.52
N LEU A 108 2.32 9.95 -0.90
CA LEU A 108 3.48 9.42 -1.61
C LEU A 108 3.19 8.00 -2.13
N LEU A 109 3.38 7.77 -3.43
CA LEU A 109 3.18 6.48 -4.08
C LEU A 109 4.51 5.86 -4.50
N GLY A 110 4.94 4.83 -3.78
CA GLY A 110 6.07 3.97 -4.17
C GLY A 110 5.61 2.70 -4.88
N THR A 111 6.48 2.07 -5.66
CA THR A 111 6.28 0.72 -6.17
C THR A 111 7.51 -0.15 -5.92
N ILE A 112 7.28 -1.38 -5.45
CA ILE A 112 8.29 -2.44 -5.36
C ILE A 112 7.99 -3.48 -6.43
N VAL A 113 8.97 -3.71 -7.30
CA VAL A 113 8.96 -4.77 -8.31
C VAL A 113 10.04 -5.78 -7.96
N VAL A 114 9.70 -7.06 -7.86
CA VAL A 114 10.69 -8.12 -7.60
C VAL A 114 11.07 -8.86 -8.89
N SER A 115 12.35 -8.89 -9.18
CA SER A 115 13.01 -9.69 -10.21
C SER A 115 13.50 -11.00 -9.57
N PRO A 116 13.62 -12.13 -10.29
CA PRO A 116 13.42 -12.33 -11.74
C PRO A 116 11.96 -12.53 -12.18
N GLY A 117 11.00 -12.61 -11.26
CA GLY A 117 9.58 -12.86 -11.55
C GLY A 117 8.93 -11.84 -12.48
N ALA A 118 9.46 -10.62 -12.54
CA ALA A 118 8.92 -9.50 -13.31
C ALA A 118 8.85 -9.69 -14.85
N ARG A 119 9.46 -10.74 -15.44
CA ARG A 119 9.27 -11.13 -16.86
C ARG A 119 9.42 -9.98 -17.87
N TRP A 120 10.43 -9.13 -17.65
CA TRP A 120 10.70 -7.91 -18.41
C TRP A 120 10.64 -8.04 -19.93
N GLU A 121 11.04 -9.19 -20.47
CA GLU A 121 11.07 -9.43 -21.92
C GLU A 121 9.69 -9.43 -22.60
N ARG A 122 8.61 -9.50 -21.82
CA ARG A 122 7.26 -9.59 -22.39
C ARG A 122 6.64 -8.21 -22.66
N PRO A 123 5.90 -8.03 -23.77
CA PRO A 123 5.25 -6.76 -24.09
C PRO A 123 4.25 -6.26 -23.04
N ASP A 124 3.56 -7.17 -22.36
CA ASP A 124 2.64 -6.87 -21.25
C ASP A 124 3.39 -6.29 -20.05
N ALA A 125 4.54 -6.88 -19.68
CA ALA A 125 5.41 -6.38 -18.62
C ALA A 125 5.94 -4.97 -18.91
N HIS A 126 6.32 -4.68 -20.16
CA HIS A 126 6.69 -3.33 -20.58
C HIS A 126 5.54 -2.34 -20.41
N GLY A 127 4.33 -2.72 -20.85
CA GLY A 127 3.14 -1.89 -20.68
C GLY A 127 2.83 -1.59 -19.22
N ALA A 128 2.91 -2.60 -18.34
CA ALA A 128 2.72 -2.43 -16.90
C ALA A 128 3.77 -1.52 -16.28
N MET A 129 5.05 -1.69 -16.65
CA MET A 129 6.11 -0.82 -16.14
C MET A 129 5.94 0.63 -16.57
N THR A 130 5.50 0.90 -17.80
CA THR A 130 5.19 2.25 -18.25
C THR A 130 4.11 2.87 -17.37
N SER A 131 2.98 2.18 -17.15
CA SER A 131 1.93 2.67 -16.27
C SER A 131 2.41 2.89 -14.83
N ILE A 132 3.25 1.99 -14.29
CA ILE A 132 3.84 2.14 -12.96
C ILE A 132 4.73 3.38 -12.88
N ARG A 133 5.61 3.61 -13.87
CA ARG A 133 6.50 4.78 -13.89
C ARG A 133 5.76 6.09 -14.05
N GLU A 134 4.66 6.07 -14.78
CA GLU A 134 3.79 7.23 -14.93
C GLU A 134 3.02 7.51 -13.65
N ALA A 135 2.61 6.48 -12.90
CA ALA A 135 1.79 6.61 -11.69
C ALA A 135 2.61 6.91 -10.42
N ALA A 136 3.71 6.18 -10.18
CA ALA A 136 4.45 6.18 -8.93
C ALA A 136 5.53 7.27 -8.87
N ASP A 137 5.72 7.83 -7.68
CA ASP A 137 6.80 8.79 -7.39
C ASP A 137 8.17 8.12 -7.37
N ASN A 138 8.22 6.86 -6.90
CA ASN A 138 9.44 6.07 -6.81
C ASN A 138 9.19 4.62 -7.20
N VAL A 139 10.12 4.03 -7.97
CA VAL A 139 10.08 2.61 -8.30
C VAL A 139 11.36 1.93 -7.85
N VAL A 140 11.22 0.93 -6.98
CA VAL A 140 12.31 0.12 -6.44
C VAL A 140 12.24 -1.26 -7.06
N ILE A 141 13.36 -1.69 -7.65
CA ILE A 141 13.49 -3.02 -8.24
C ILE A 141 14.39 -3.86 -7.34
N LEU A 142 13.82 -4.91 -6.75
CA LEU A 142 14.55 -5.85 -5.92
C LEU A 142 14.90 -7.11 -6.73
N LYS A 143 16.06 -7.70 -6.46
CA LYS A 143 16.53 -8.93 -7.16
C LYS A 143 15.98 -10.22 -6.55
N ASP A 144 15.32 -10.12 -5.41
CA ASP A 144 14.84 -11.21 -4.59
C ASP A 144 13.76 -10.67 -3.64
N ASP A 145 12.76 -11.48 -3.32
CA ASP A 145 11.63 -11.10 -2.47
C ASP A 145 11.99 -11.07 -0.97
N GLY A 146 13.08 -11.70 -0.57
CA GLY A 146 13.61 -11.68 0.79
C GLY A 146 13.99 -10.29 1.30
N PHE A 147 14.21 -9.32 0.41
CA PHE A 147 14.48 -7.93 0.79
C PHE A 147 13.21 -7.07 0.99
N VAL A 148 12.04 -7.54 0.56
CA VAL A 148 10.80 -6.76 0.60
C VAL A 148 10.44 -6.38 2.03
N LEU A 149 10.47 -7.34 2.97
CA LEU A 149 10.14 -7.09 4.37
C LEU A 149 11.10 -6.08 5.01
N ALA A 150 12.40 -6.27 4.82
CA ALA A 150 13.41 -5.37 5.36
C ALA A 150 13.20 -3.93 4.84
N PHE A 151 12.92 -3.78 3.54
CA PHE A 151 12.65 -2.48 2.94
C PHE A 151 11.39 -1.83 3.51
N LEU A 152 10.29 -2.57 3.62
CA LEU A 152 9.04 -2.06 4.19
C LEU A 152 9.19 -1.66 5.67
N HIS A 153 9.97 -2.41 6.45
CA HIS A 153 10.27 -2.03 7.83
C HIS A 153 11.09 -0.74 7.92
N VAL A 154 12.05 -0.53 7.01
CA VAL A 154 12.78 0.74 6.95
C VAL A 154 11.84 1.89 6.64
N LEU A 155 10.94 1.74 5.66
CA LEU A 155 9.95 2.78 5.33
C LEU A 155 9.07 3.13 6.52
N ARG A 156 8.67 2.14 7.30
CA ARG A 156 7.86 2.33 8.51
C ARG A 156 8.61 3.06 9.64
N GLY A 157 9.95 3.16 9.59
CA GLY A 157 10.76 3.77 10.65
C GLY A 157 11.68 2.80 11.41
N GLY A 158 11.91 1.60 10.85
CA GLY A 158 12.81 0.58 11.40
C GLY A 158 12.10 -0.60 12.09
N PRO A 159 12.87 -1.60 12.56
CA PRO A 159 12.32 -2.72 13.32
C PRO A 159 11.65 -2.20 14.59
N GLN A 160 10.38 -2.54 14.77
CA GLN A 160 9.70 -2.26 16.03
C GLN A 160 10.11 -3.36 17.00
N GLU A 161 11.04 -3.04 17.91
CA GLU A 161 11.26 -3.85 19.10
C GLU A 161 9.97 -3.81 19.92
N ASN A 162 9.07 -4.76 19.67
CA ASN A 162 7.89 -4.94 20.51
C ASN A 162 8.35 -5.21 21.95
N ALA A 163 8.28 -4.17 22.79
CA ALA A 163 7.86 -4.20 24.19
C ALA A 163 8.16 -5.51 24.96
N ARG A 164 9.40 -5.98 24.94
CA ARG A 164 9.86 -7.12 25.76
C ARG A 164 10.31 -6.72 27.16
N ASP A 165 10.31 -5.43 27.49
CA ASP A 165 10.70 -4.92 28.82
C ASP A 165 9.51 -4.56 29.73
N GLY A 166 8.26 -4.83 29.33
CA GLY A 166 7.08 -4.39 30.08
C GLY A 166 6.60 -5.29 31.23
N LEU A 167 7.07 -6.54 31.35
CA LEU A 167 6.54 -7.49 32.36
C LEU A 167 7.62 -8.33 33.08
N ALA A 168 8.90 -8.00 32.96
CA ALA A 168 9.98 -8.67 33.72
C ALA A 168 10.12 -8.14 35.17
N GLY A 169 9.04 -7.65 35.77
CA GLY A 169 9.12 -6.88 37.02
C GLY A 169 7.92 -7.00 37.95
N VAL A 170 7.22 -8.14 38.02
CA VAL A 170 6.40 -8.45 39.21
C VAL A 170 6.42 -9.96 39.47
N ALA A 171 7.23 -10.37 40.44
CA ALA A 171 7.05 -11.61 41.20
C ALA A 171 7.85 -11.51 42.51
N PRO A 172 7.43 -12.24 43.55
CA PRO A 172 6.16 -12.19 44.28
C PRO A 172 6.23 -11.30 45.53
#